data_AF-A0A6B2C8Q7-F1
#
_entry.id   AF-A0A6B2C8Q7-F1
#
_cell.length_a   1.000
_cell.length_b   1.000
_cell.length_c   1.000
_cell.angle_alpha   90.00
_cell.angle_beta   90.00
_cell.angle_gamma   90.00
#
_symmetry.space_group_name_H-M   'P 1'
#
loop_
_entity.id
_entity.type
_entity.pdbx_description
1 polymer ?
#
loop_
_entity_poly.entity_id
_entity_poly.type
_entity_poly.pdbx_seq_one_letter_code
_entity_poly.pdbx_strand_id
1 'polypeptide(L)'
;MISYVWDVETMNLLDKGFHPATTKLGVLLISKGYYVVRDMYFPEGFAEGNPKIVGEKYVNNRWYIKELFDEIKDLKRLIDEKCEEKDSFCRYAETSLRKILEQTTFIKDVC
;
A
#
# COMPACT_ATOMS: atom_id res chain seq x y z
N MET A 1 -9.92 -6.58 -2.84
CA MET A 1 -8.86 -7.60 -2.81
C MET A 1 -8.57 -8.06 -4.22
N ILE A 2 -7.29 -8.33 -4.55
CA ILE A 2 -6.84 -8.81 -5.86
C ILE A 2 -5.80 -9.90 -5.61
N SER A 3 -5.92 -11.06 -6.27
CA SER A 3 -4.85 -12.07 -6.21
C SER A 3 -3.69 -11.64 -7.10
N TYR A 4 -2.45 -11.76 -6.60
CA TYR A 4 -1.25 -11.27 -7.28
C TYR A 4 -0.34 -12.37 -7.84
N VAL A 5 -0.78 -13.64 -7.83
CA VAL A 5 0.01 -14.80 -8.33
C VAL A 5 0.48 -14.66 -9.79
N TRP A 6 -0.17 -13.82 -10.57
CA TRP A 6 0.15 -13.56 -11.98
C TRP A 6 1.02 -12.32 -12.20
N ASP A 7 1.17 -11.45 -11.19
CA ASP A 7 1.97 -10.23 -11.29
C ASP A 7 3.33 -10.44 -10.60
N VAL A 8 4.29 -10.93 -11.39
CA VAL A 8 5.64 -11.29 -10.93
C VAL A 8 6.36 -10.13 -10.25
N GLU A 9 6.12 -8.89 -10.70
CA GLU A 9 6.72 -7.70 -10.08
C GLU A 9 6.19 -7.47 -8.66
N THR A 10 4.88 -7.48 -8.46
CA THR A 10 4.27 -7.36 -7.12
C THR A 10 4.73 -8.49 -6.22
N MET A 11 4.73 -9.73 -6.70
CA MET A 11 5.19 -10.90 -5.93
C MET A 11 6.65 -10.74 -5.49
N ASN A 12 7.56 -10.41 -6.41
CA ASN A 12 8.98 -10.22 -6.09
C ASN A 12 9.24 -9.10 -5.09
N LEU A 13 8.45 -8.01 -5.12
CA LEU A 13 8.56 -6.92 -4.16
C LEU A 13 8.06 -7.36 -2.77
N LEU A 14 6.92 -8.04 -2.70
CA LEU A 14 6.38 -8.56 -1.44
C LEU A 14 7.28 -9.62 -0.82
N ASP A 15 7.85 -10.54 -1.61
CA ASP A 15 8.79 -11.57 -1.14
C ASP A 15 10.07 -10.96 -0.55
N LYS A 16 10.49 -9.78 -1.02
CA LYS A 16 11.62 -9.01 -0.49
C LYS A 16 11.24 -8.17 0.75
N GLY A 17 9.98 -8.22 1.18
CA GLY A 17 9.47 -7.45 2.32
C GLY A 17 9.22 -5.97 2.03
N PHE A 18 9.04 -5.58 0.76
CA PHE A 18 8.62 -4.21 0.45
C PHE A 18 7.18 -3.97 0.91
N HIS A 19 6.89 -2.72 1.26
CA HIS A 19 5.59 -2.32 1.74
C HIS A 19 4.51 -2.56 0.66
N PRO A 20 3.31 -3.08 0.97
CA PRO A 20 2.33 -3.43 -0.05
C PRO A 20 1.90 -2.23 -0.93
N ALA A 21 1.82 -1.03 -0.34
CA ALA A 21 1.56 0.22 -1.07
C ALA A 21 2.67 0.65 -2.04
N THR A 22 3.87 0.06 -1.96
CA THR A 22 5.00 0.33 -2.86
C THR A 22 5.13 -0.73 -3.95
N THR A 23 4.04 -1.44 -4.26
CA THR A 23 3.95 -2.41 -5.36
C THR A 23 3.07 -1.87 -6.48
N LYS A 24 3.20 -2.45 -7.68
CA LYS A 24 2.38 -2.11 -8.84
C LYS A 24 0.88 -2.24 -8.55
N LEU A 25 0.45 -3.36 -7.95
CA LEU A 25 -0.96 -3.56 -7.59
C LEU A 25 -1.41 -2.70 -6.40
N GLY A 26 -0.52 -2.41 -5.45
CA GLY A 26 -0.81 -1.52 -4.33
C GLY A 26 -1.11 -0.09 -4.79
N VAL A 27 -0.27 0.46 -5.67
CA VAL A 27 -0.49 1.78 -6.29
C VAL A 27 -1.79 1.82 -7.07
N LEU A 28 -2.13 0.73 -7.78
CA LEU A 28 -3.38 0.63 -8.52
C LEU A 28 -4.58 0.73 -7.58
N LEU A 29 -4.56 0.00 -6.45
CA LEU A 29 -5.60 0.12 -5.43
C LEU A 29 -5.67 1.53 -4.88
N ILE A 30 -4.54 2.12 -4.49
CA ILE A 30 -4.52 3.49 -3.94
C ILE A 30 -5.09 4.49 -4.95
N SER A 31 -4.72 4.37 -6.23
CA SER A 31 -5.24 5.22 -7.30
C SER A 31 -6.76 5.08 -7.53
N LYS A 32 -7.42 4.08 -6.95
CA LYS A 32 -8.87 3.84 -7.02
C LYS A 32 -9.61 4.23 -5.73
N GLY A 33 -8.97 4.94 -4.80
CA GLY A 33 -9.62 5.46 -3.58
C GLY A 33 -9.53 4.53 -2.37
N TYR A 34 -8.58 3.60 -2.37
CA TYR A 34 -8.17 2.87 -1.18
C TYR A 34 -6.99 3.61 -0.53
N TYR A 35 -6.83 3.54 0.78
CA TYR A 35 -5.80 4.32 1.48
C TYR A 35 -4.76 3.46 2.16
N VAL A 36 -5.18 2.34 2.77
CA VAL A 36 -4.28 1.37 3.41
C VAL A 36 -4.27 0.12 2.57
N VAL A 37 -3.08 -0.40 2.28
CA VAL A 37 -2.91 -1.62 1.47
C VAL A 37 -2.16 -2.66 2.28
N ARG A 38 -2.72 -3.86 2.35
CA ARG A 38 -2.16 -5.00 3.10
C ARG A 38 -1.90 -6.17 2.20
N ASP A 39 -0.83 -6.91 2.51
CA ASP A 39 -0.57 -8.21 1.94
C ASP A 39 -1.24 -9.30 2.78
N MET A 40 -2.06 -10.12 2.13
CA MET A 40 -2.64 -11.35 2.68
C MET A 40 -1.94 -12.55 2.03
N TYR A 41 -0.69 -12.76 2.44
CA TYR A 41 0.09 -13.95 2.12
C TYR A 41 -0.05 -15.00 3.24
N PHE A 42 -0.31 -16.25 2.86
CA PHE A 42 -0.39 -17.39 3.78
C PHE A 42 0.58 -18.49 3.31
N PRO A 43 1.74 -18.66 3.97
CA PRO A 43 2.79 -19.57 3.50
C PRO A 43 2.43 -21.07 3.60
N GLU A 44 1.49 -21.45 4.47
CA GLU A 44 1.31 -22.85 4.87
C GLU A 44 -0.18 -23.23 4.96
N GLY A 45 -0.75 -23.75 3.87
CA GLY A 45 -1.79 -24.79 3.82
C GLY A 45 -3.12 -24.67 4.59
N PHE A 46 -3.39 -23.62 5.38
CA PHE A 46 -4.50 -23.60 6.34
C PHE A 46 -5.79 -22.93 5.83
N ALA A 47 -5.77 -22.24 4.69
CA ALA A 47 -6.98 -21.70 4.05
C ALA A 47 -6.84 -21.77 2.52
N GLU A 48 -7.80 -22.40 1.84
CA GLU A 48 -7.90 -22.38 0.38
C GLU A 48 -7.98 -20.95 -0.13
N GLY A 49 -6.85 -20.41 -0.62
CA GLY A 49 -6.82 -19.08 -1.21
C GLY A 49 -5.45 -18.72 -1.74
N ASN A 50 -5.40 -18.35 -3.02
CA ASN A 50 -4.23 -17.69 -3.58
C ASN A 50 -3.93 -16.41 -2.79
N PRO A 51 -2.65 -16.02 -2.64
CA PRO A 51 -2.28 -14.81 -1.95
C PRO A 51 -2.89 -13.57 -2.62
N LYS A 52 -3.25 -12.58 -1.79
CA LYS A 52 -4.03 -11.41 -2.20
C LYS A 52 -3.46 -10.13 -1.62
N ILE A 53 -3.55 -9.06 -2.38
CA ILE A 53 -3.39 -7.71 -1.89
C ILE A 53 -4.78 -7.12 -1.60
N VAL A 54 -4.92 -6.48 -0.45
CA VAL A 54 -6.19 -5.92 0.03
C VAL A 54 -6.03 -4.44 0.22
N GLY A 55 -6.90 -3.66 -0.41
CA GLY A 55 -7.03 -2.24 -0.16
C GLY A 55 -8.21 -1.99 0.78
N GLU A 56 -8.02 -1.10 1.74
CA GLU A 56 -9.04 -0.63 2.67
C GLU A 56 -9.46 0.80 2.27
N LYS A 57 -10.76 1.05 2.21
CA LYS A 57 -11.32 2.38 1.98
C LYS A 57 -11.38 3.15 3.29
N TYR A 58 -11.46 4.47 3.18
CA TYR A 58 -11.61 5.34 4.34
C TYR A 58 -12.78 4.91 5.23
N VAL A 59 -12.49 4.74 6.52
CA VAL A 59 -13.48 4.55 7.57
C VAL A 59 -13.30 5.67 8.59
N ASN A 60 -14.37 6.41 8.89
CA ASN A 60 -14.33 7.52 9.84
C ASN A 60 -14.30 7.01 11.30
N ASN A 61 -13.17 6.43 11.70
CA ASN A 61 -12.93 6.05 13.08
C ASN A 61 -11.47 6.36 13.48
N ARG A 62 -11.24 6.56 14.78
CA ARG A 62 -9.93 6.98 15.30
C ARG A 62 -8.80 5.98 15.00
N TRP A 63 -9.10 4.68 14.99
CA TRP A 63 -8.11 3.64 14.72
C TRP A 63 -7.65 3.67 13.27
N TYR A 64 -8.59 3.78 12.34
CA TYR A 64 -8.31 3.87 10.91
C TYR A 64 -7.56 5.16 10.57
N ILE A 65 -7.96 6.30 11.16
CA ILE A 65 -7.24 7.57 10.97
C ILE A 65 -5.79 7.42 11.43
N LYS A 66 -5.56 6.77 12.59
CA LYS A 66 -4.21 6.48 13.07
C LYS A 66 -3.44 5.60 12.08
N GLU A 67 -4.03 4.50 11.61
CA GLU A 67 -3.39 3.60 10.63
C GLU A 67 -3.03 4.34 9.33
N LEU A 68 -3.92 5.21 8.85
CA LEU A 68 -3.66 6.04 7.68
C LEU A 68 -2.49 7.02 7.91
N PHE A 69 -2.38 7.62 9.09
CA PHE A 69 -1.22 8.45 9.42
C PHE A 69 0.08 7.64 9.50
N ASP A 70 0.02 6.45 10.07
CA ASP A 70 1.16 5.53 10.15
C ASP A 70 1.59 5.09 8.74
N GLU A 71 0.65 4.76 7.84
CA GLU A 71 0.89 4.47 6.41
C GLU A 71 1.61 5.62 5.69
N ILE A 72 1.11 6.86 5.85
CA ILE A 72 1.73 8.06 5.25
C ILE A 72 3.16 8.25 5.79
N LYS A 73 3.37 8.04 7.09
CA LYS A 73 4.67 8.17 7.72
C LYS A 73 5.65 7.12 7.20
N ASP A 74 5.21 5.88 7.06
CA ASP A 74 6.03 4.79 6.56
C ASP A 74 6.42 5.00 5.10
N LEU A 75 5.48 5.43 4.25
CA LEU A 75 5.78 5.78 2.85
C LEU A 75 6.81 6.91 2.74
N LYS A 76 6.69 7.98 3.54
CA LYS A 76 7.68 9.07 3.57
C LYS A 76 9.07 8.56 3.96
N ARG A 77 9.15 7.81 5.06
CA ARG A 77 10.41 7.22 5.53
C ARG A 77 11.06 6.33 4.46
N LEU A 78 10.26 5.49 3.78
CA LEU A 78 10.78 4.63 2.71
C LEU A 78 11.37 5.42 1.54
N ILE A 79 10.70 6.52 1.15
CA ILE A 79 11.19 7.42 0.10
C ILE A 79 12.49 8.09 0.54
N ASP A 80 12.57 8.56 1.79
CA ASP A 80 13.74 9.28 2.30
C ASP A 80 14.96 8.35 2.49
N GLU A 81 14.76 7.11 2.94
CA GLU A 81 15.85 6.21 3.35
C GLU A 81 16.35 5.26 2.26
N LYS A 82 15.48 4.85 1.32
CA LYS A 82 15.77 3.70 0.43
C LYS A 82 15.73 4.04 -1.05
N CYS A 83 15.38 5.26 -1.45
CA CYS A 83 15.13 5.51 -2.85
C CYS A 83 16.35 5.84 -3.71
N GLU A 84 16.67 4.90 -4.59
CA GLU A 84 17.50 5.13 -5.77
C GLU A 84 16.61 5.42 -6.99
N GLU A 85 17.03 6.35 -7.86
CA GLU A 85 16.25 6.88 -8.98
C GLU A 85 15.80 5.81 -10.01
N LYS A 86 16.41 4.62 -9.98
CA LYS A 86 16.13 3.53 -10.92
C LYS A 86 15.13 2.49 -10.40
N ASP A 87 14.76 2.53 -9.12
CA ASP A 87 13.97 1.47 -8.52
C ASP A 87 12.46 1.68 -8.72
N SER A 88 11.77 0.64 -9.22
CA SER A 88 10.33 0.73 -9.47
C SER A 88 9.51 0.93 -8.20
N PHE A 89 9.96 0.38 -7.06
CA PHE A 89 9.29 0.54 -5.77
C PHE A 89 9.25 2.01 -5.32
N CYS A 90 10.25 2.82 -5.66
CA CYS A 90 10.30 4.24 -5.33
C CYS A 90 9.26 5.04 -6.07
N ARG A 91 9.18 4.82 -7.39
CA ARG A 91 8.11 5.40 -8.21
C ARG A 91 6.73 5.03 -7.67
N TYR A 92 6.56 3.78 -7.21
CA TYR A 92 5.33 3.33 -6.59
C TYR A 92 5.07 4.01 -5.25
N ALA A 93 6.06 4.10 -4.37
CA ALA A 93 5.95 4.79 -3.08
C ALA A 93 5.54 6.26 -3.24
N GLU A 94 6.22 6.99 -4.11
CA GLU A 94 5.93 8.40 -4.41
C GLU A 94 4.51 8.57 -4.98
N THR A 95 4.12 7.69 -5.92
CA THR A 95 2.79 7.73 -6.52
C THR A 95 1.71 7.45 -5.48
N SER A 96 1.91 6.42 -4.65
CA SER A 96 1.00 6.05 -3.57
C SER A 96 0.85 7.19 -2.56
N LEU A 97 1.96 7.74 -2.06
CA LEU A 97 1.94 8.86 -1.12
C LEU A 97 1.19 10.05 -1.69
N ARG A 98 1.51 10.46 -2.92
CA ARG A 98 0.82 11.57 -3.60
C ARG A 98 -0.68 11.32 -3.71
N LYS A 99 -1.07 10.12 -4.14
CA LYS A 99 -2.48 9.76 -4.32
C LYS A 99 -3.25 9.72 -3.01
N ILE A 100 -2.65 9.19 -1.94
CA ILE A 100 -3.23 9.24 -0.60
C ILE A 100 -3.44 10.70 -0.20
N LEU A 101 -2.42 11.56 -0.31
CA LEU A 101 -2.52 12.97 0.09
C LEU A 101 -3.58 13.75 -0.69
N GLU A 102 -3.69 13.53 -2.01
CA GLU A 102 -4.76 14.09 -2.85
C GLU A 102 -6.14 13.65 -2.35
N GLN A 103 -6.28 12.38 -2.01
CA GLN A 103 -7.54 11.78 -1.55
C GLN A 103 -7.88 12.11 -0.10
N THR A 104 -6.92 12.49 0.75
CA THR A 104 -7.15 12.83 2.18
C THR A 104 -7.38 14.31 2.42
N THR A 105 -7.54 15.11 1.36
CA THR A 105 -7.78 16.56 1.47
C THR A 105 -8.98 16.89 2.37
N PHE A 106 -10.02 16.05 2.37
CA PHE A 106 -11.19 16.18 3.25
C PHE A 106 -10.95 15.85 4.73
N ILE A 107 -9.85 15.16 5.06
CA ILE A 107 -9.53 14.77 6.46
C ILE A 107 -8.94 15.97 7.22
N LYS A 108 -8.37 16.96 6.51
CA LYS A 108 -7.82 18.18 7.13
C LYS A 108 -8.88 19.02 7.86
N ASP A 109 -10.16 18.83 7.56
CA ASP A 109 -11.28 19.52 8.21
C ASP A 109 -11.83 18.76 9.44
N VAL A 110 -11.21 17.63 9.82
CA VAL A 110 -11.70 16.72 10.88
C VAL A 110 -10.75 16.67 12.10
N CYS A 111 -9.64 17.41 12.09
CA CYS A 111 -8.74 17.55 13.24
C CYS A 111 -8.67 18.99 13.74
#